data_AF-A0A848GAA6-F1
#
_entry.id   AF-A0A848GAA6-F1
#
_cell.length_a   1.000
_cell.length_b   1.000
_cell.length_c   1.000
_cell.angle_alpha   90.00
_cell.angle_beta   90.00
_cell.angle_gamma   90.00
#
_symmetry.space_group_name_H-M   'P 1'
#
loop_
_entity.id
_entity.type
_entity.pdbx_description
1 polymer ?
#
loop_
_entity_poly.entity_id
_entity_poly.type
_entity_poly.pdbx_seq_one_letter_code
_entity_poly.pdbx_strand_id
1 'polypeptide(L)'
;GREMARHEILAKRVKIDVYFADPHSPWQRPTNENTNGLIREYLPKGLDLAPISQGYLNAIARQLNNRPRKCLDFETPAEVFAREIMNFQPSVALQT
;
A
#
# COMPACT_ATOMS: atom_id res chain seq x y z
N GLY A 1 -10.34 16.53 4.96
CA GLY A 1 -11.26 15.75 4.09
C GLY A 1 -12.09 14.81 4.94
N ARG A 2 -13.26 14.37 4.47
CA ARG A 2 -14.14 13.44 5.22
C ARG A 2 -13.72 11.97 5.13
N GLU A 3 -12.84 11.64 4.19
CA GLU A 3 -12.43 10.26 3.87
C GLU A 3 -11.82 9.51 5.07
N MET A 4 -11.04 10.21 5.91
CA MET A 4 -10.37 9.62 7.09
C MET A 4 -11.04 9.97 8.42
N ALA A 5 -12.26 10.54 8.39
CA ALA A 5 -12.93 11.06 9.60
C ALA A 5 -13.29 9.97 10.64
N ARG A 6 -13.31 8.69 10.24
CA ARG A 6 -13.65 7.55 11.11
C ARG A 6 -12.47 6.60 11.36
N HIS A 7 -11.23 7.08 11.18
CA HIS A 7 -10.05 6.23 11.33
C HIS A 7 -9.91 5.62 12.74
N GLU A 8 -10.30 6.34 13.81
CA GLU A 8 -10.28 5.81 15.18
C GLU A 8 -11.21 4.61 15.37
N ILE A 9 -12.39 4.64 14.74
CA ILE A 9 -13.37 3.54 14.80
C ILE A 9 -12.81 2.32 14.07
N LEU A 10 -12.19 2.55 12.90
CA LEU A 10 -11.53 1.49 12.13
C LEU A 10 -10.38 0.86 12.93
N ALA A 11 -9.50 1.68 13.50
CA ALA A 11 -8.37 1.26 14.32
C ALA A 11 -8.80 0.36 15.48
N LYS A 12 -9.82 0.79 16.24
CA LYS A 12 -10.39 0.02 17.35
C LYS A 12 -11.01 -1.31 16.89
N ARG A 13 -11.72 -1.31 15.77
CA ARG A 13 -12.42 -2.50 15.26
C ARG A 13 -11.45 -3.56 14.72
N VAL A 14 -10.41 -3.13 14.01
CA VAL A 14 -9.45 -4.04 13.33
C VAL A 14 -8.20 -4.28 14.19
N LYS A 15 -8.07 -3.58 15.32
CA LYS A 15 -6.90 -3.63 16.23
C LYS A 15 -5.59 -3.32 15.50
N ILE A 16 -5.60 -2.20 14.78
CA ILE A 16 -4.44 -1.68 14.06
C ILE A 16 -4.16 -0.25 14.49
N ASP A 17 -2.88 0.13 14.48
CA ASP A 17 -2.48 1.52 14.65
C ASP A 17 -2.66 2.29 13.33
N VAL A 18 -3.01 3.56 13.44
CA VAL A 18 -3.18 4.47 12.29
C VAL A 18 -2.24 5.64 12.46
N TYR A 19 -1.46 5.91 11.42
CA TYR A 19 -0.47 7.00 11.38
C TYR A 19 -0.83 7.99 10.28
N PHE A 20 -0.62 9.28 10.55
CA PHE A 20 -0.75 10.37 9.58
C PHE A 20 0.59 11.03 9.34
N ALA A 21 0.78 11.54 8.12
CA ALA A 21 1.89 12.44 7.84
C ALA A 21 1.61 13.80 8.48
N ASP A 22 2.66 14.43 8.97
CA ASP A 22 2.65 15.79 9.49
C ASP A 22 2.23 16.79 8.40
N PRO A 23 1.53 17.87 8.78
CA PRO A 23 1.16 18.92 7.85
C PRO A 23 2.40 19.50 7.14
N HIS A 24 2.31 19.68 5.82
CA HIS A 24 3.41 20.18 4.98
C HIS A 24 4.65 19.28 4.92
N SER A 25 4.51 17.99 5.23
CA SER A 25 5.60 17.00 5.17
C SER A 25 5.38 15.92 4.10
N PRO A 26 5.34 16.27 2.80
CA PRO A 26 5.12 15.28 1.72
C PRO A 26 6.20 14.18 1.70
N TRP A 27 7.41 14.48 2.16
CA TRP A 27 8.53 13.53 2.26
C TRP A 27 8.31 12.39 3.27
N GLN A 28 7.23 12.39 4.06
CA GLN A 28 6.83 11.25 4.90
C GLN A 28 6.01 10.21 4.13
N ARG A 29 5.66 10.49 2.86
CA ARG A 29 4.91 9.56 1.98
C ARG A 29 5.60 9.30 0.64
N PRO A 30 6.93 9.26 0.53
CA PRO A 30 7.63 9.25 -0.75
C PRO A 30 7.33 7.98 -1.55
N THR A 31 7.21 6.84 -0.87
CA THR A 31 6.87 5.55 -1.49
C THR A 31 5.44 5.54 -2.02
N ASN A 32 4.49 6.18 -1.33
CA ASN A 32 3.10 6.29 -1.79
C ASN A 32 3.01 7.14 -3.06
N GLU A 33 3.74 8.26 -3.10
CA GLU A 33 3.76 9.14 -4.27
C GLU A 33 4.40 8.46 -5.48
N ASN A 34 5.51 7.74 -5.28
CA ASN A 34 6.14 6.93 -6.32
C ASN A 34 5.18 5.85 -6.86
N THR A 35 4.52 5.11 -5.96
CA THR A 35 3.55 4.05 -6.34
C THR A 35 2.36 4.64 -7.11
N ASN A 36 1.85 5.78 -6.67
CA ASN A 36 0.78 6.49 -7.40
C ASN A 36 1.22 6.94 -8.79
N GLY A 37 2.49 7.32 -8.98
CA GLY A 37 3.06 7.60 -10.30
C GLY A 37 2.97 6.41 -11.24
N LEU A 38 3.33 5.22 -10.74
CA LEU A 38 3.30 3.97 -11.51
C LEU A 38 1.87 3.52 -11.84
N ILE A 39 0.93 3.71 -10.92
CA ILE A 39 -0.49 3.42 -11.18
C ILE A 39 -1.04 4.27 -12.33
N ARG A 40 -0.55 5.51 -12.50
CA ARG A 40 -0.98 6.40 -13.58
C ARG A 40 -0.53 5.96 -14.97
N GLU A 41 0.39 5.00 -15.09
CA GLU A 41 0.69 4.33 -16.37
C GLU A 41 -0.53 3.52 -16.88
N TYR A 42 -1.42 3.10 -15.97
CA TYR A 42 -2.61 2.29 -16.28
C TYR A 42 -3.92 3.05 -16.11
N LEU A 43 -3.99 3.91 -15.09
CA LEU A 43 -5.18 4.68 -14.70
C LEU A 43 -4.84 6.17 -14.70
N PRO A 44 -4.87 6.84 -15.87
CA PRO A 44 -4.55 8.25 -15.97
C PRO A 44 -5.41 9.11 -15.04
N LYS A 45 -4.86 10.25 -14.62
CA LYS A 45 -5.56 11.18 -13.73
C LYS A 45 -6.87 11.63 -14.39
N GLY A 46 -7.98 11.57 -13.66
CA GLY A 46 -9.30 11.98 -14.14
C GLY A 46 -10.06 10.91 -14.91
N LEU A 47 -9.48 9.71 -15.08
CA LEU A 47 -10.21 8.54 -15.57
C LEU A 47 -11.36 8.18 -14.62
N ASP A 48 -12.56 7.98 -15.15
CA ASP A 48 -13.66 7.42 -14.38
C ASP A 48 -13.37 5.95 -14.07
N LEU A 49 -13.34 5.63 -12.77
CA LEU A 49 -13.08 4.27 -12.28
C LEU A 49 -14.36 3.44 -12.17
N ALA A 50 -15.56 4.04 -12.22
CA ALA A 50 -16.83 3.32 -12.10
C ALA A 50 -17.02 2.18 -13.13
N PRO A 51 -16.66 2.34 -14.42
CA PRO A 51 -16.80 1.25 -15.40
C PRO A 51 -15.66 0.22 -15.32
N ILE A 52 -14.62 0.45 -14.52
CA ILE A 52 -13.44 -0.41 -14.50
C ILE A 52 -13.71 -1.66 -13.67
N SER A 53 -13.55 -2.82 -14.29
CA SER A 53 -13.76 -4.09 -13.60
C SER A 53 -12.72 -4.35 -12.50
N GLN A 54 -13.14 -4.99 -11.42
CA GLN A 54 -12.23 -5.48 -10.39
C GLN A 54 -11.16 -6.42 -10.95
N GLY A 55 -11.49 -7.21 -11.98
CA GLY A 55 -10.54 -8.10 -12.66
C GLY A 55 -9.37 -7.33 -13.30
N TYR A 56 -9.65 -6.18 -13.91
CA TYR A 56 -8.62 -5.30 -14.47
C TYR A 56 -7.77 -4.65 -13.37
N LEU A 57 -8.39 -4.16 -12.29
CA LEU A 57 -7.66 -3.62 -11.14
C LEU A 57 -6.71 -4.67 -10.51
N ASN A 58 -7.17 -5.90 -10.39
CA ASN A 58 -6.34 -7.02 -9.91
C ASN A 58 -5.19 -7.34 -10.87
N ALA A 59 -5.40 -7.21 -12.18
CA ALA A 59 -4.34 -7.40 -13.17
C ALA A 59 -3.26 -6.33 -13.04
N ILE A 60 -3.64 -5.05 -12.87
CA ILE A 60 -2.70 -3.95 -12.60
C ILE A 60 -1.92 -4.22 -11.31
N ALA A 61 -2.61 -4.57 -10.22
CA ALA A 61 -1.97 -4.86 -8.94
C ALA A 61 -0.95 -6.01 -9.06
N ARG A 62 -1.30 -7.10 -9.76
CA ARG A 62 -0.36 -8.19 -10.04
C ARG A 62 0.85 -7.73 -10.83
N GLN A 63 0.67 -6.92 -11.88
CA GLN A 63 1.81 -6.41 -12.64
C GLN A 63 2.73 -5.54 -11.78
N LEU A 64 2.17 -4.64 -10.96
CA LEU A 64 2.97 -3.76 -10.09
C LEU A 64 3.70 -4.53 -8.98
N ASN A 65 3.08 -5.58 -8.42
CA ASN A 65 3.66 -6.42 -7.38
C ASN A 65 4.72 -7.38 -7.93
N ASN A 66 4.68 -7.72 -9.23
CA ASN A 66 5.67 -8.55 -9.91
C ASN A 66 6.67 -7.71 -10.74
N ARG A 67 6.68 -6.38 -10.59
CA ARG A 67 7.63 -5.50 -11.29
C ARG A 67 8.90 -5.35 -10.45
N PRO A 68 10.09 -5.74 -10.97
CA PRO A 68 11.37 -5.51 -10.31
C PRO A 68 11.55 -4.07 -9.83
N ARG A 69 12.05 -3.88 -8.60
CA ARG A 69 12.31 -2.54 -8.03
C ARG A 69 13.79 -2.37 -7.73
N LYS A 70 14.38 -1.29 -8.25
CA LYS A 70 15.78 -0.94 -7.96
C LYS A 70 16.07 -0.79 -6.46
N CYS A 71 15.10 -0.32 -5.66
CA CYS A 71 15.24 -0.21 -4.20
C CYS A 71 15.21 -1.54 -3.46
N LEU A 72 14.88 -2.63 -4.14
CA LEU A 72 14.86 -4.01 -3.63
C LEU A 72 15.90 -4.86 -4.38
N ASP A 73 17.00 -4.26 -4.83
CA ASP A 73 18.04 -4.94 -5.62
C ASP A 73 17.48 -5.69 -6.86
N PHE A 74 16.44 -5.12 -7.47
CA PHE A 74 15.69 -5.67 -8.60
C PHE A 74 14.87 -6.94 -8.30
N GLU A 75 14.69 -7.31 -7.04
CA GLU A 75 13.62 -8.24 -6.63
C GLU A 75 12.24 -7.59 -6.83
N THR A 76 11.22 -8.43 -6.94
CA THR A 76 9.82 -7.98 -7.01
C THR A 76 9.26 -7.74 -5.60
N PRO A 77 8.32 -6.78 -5.43
CA PRO A 77 7.62 -6.60 -4.17
C PRO A 77 6.96 -7.88 -3.66
N ALA A 78 6.44 -8.74 -4.56
CA ALA A 78 5.82 -10.01 -4.20
C ALA A 78 6.82 -10.99 -3.57
N GLU A 79 8.03 -11.12 -4.13
CA GLU A 79 9.09 -11.98 -3.59
C GLU A 79 9.56 -11.51 -2.23
N VAL A 80 9.88 -10.21 -2.11
CA VAL A 80 10.33 -9.64 -0.84
C VAL A 80 9.23 -9.76 0.21
N PHE A 81 7.98 -9.46 -0.13
CA PHE A 81 6.87 -9.60 0.79
C PHE A 81 6.69 -11.05 1.26
N ALA A 82 6.75 -12.04 0.36
CA ALA A 82 6.65 -13.44 0.73
C ALA A 82 7.79 -13.86 1.67
N ARG A 83 9.02 -13.40 1.41
CA ARG A 83 10.18 -13.63 2.29
C ARG A 83 10.00 -13.01 3.67
N GLU A 84 9.55 -11.76 3.74
CA GLU A 84 9.30 -11.08 5.02
C GLU A 84 8.18 -11.75 5.81
N ILE A 85 7.11 -12.22 5.16
CA ILE A 85 6.04 -12.97 5.82
C ILE A 85 6.53 -14.31 6.36
N MET A 86 7.43 -15.01 5.65
CA MET A 86 8.05 -16.25 6.16
C MET A 86 8.99 -15.98 7.33
N ASN A 87 9.72 -14.86 7.30
CA ASN A 87 10.62 -14.44 8.36
C ASN A 87 9.89 -13.87 9.58
N PHE A 88 8.65 -13.42 9.39
CA PHE A 88 7.81 -12.88 10.44
C PHE A 88 7.47 -13.96 11.46
N GLN A 89 8.27 -14.04 12.52
CA GLN A 89 7.97 -14.83 13.70
C GLN A 89 6.89 -14.08 14.51
N PRO A 90 5.71 -14.67 14.78
CA PRO A 90 4.66 -14.01 15.57
C PRO A 90 5.00 -13.89 17.07
N SER A 91 6.25 -14.09 17.47
CA SER A 91 6.66 -14.24 18.87
C SER A 91 7.15 -12.92 19.49
N VAL A 92 6.32 -11.87 19.60
CA VAL A 92 6.58 -10.84 20.63
C VAL A 92 5.28 -10.20 21.15
N ALA A 93 5.03 -10.45 22.44
CA ALA A 93 4.29 -9.65 23.42
C ALA A 93 2.75 -9.52 23.31
N LEU A 94 2.03 -10.61 23.58
CA LEU A 94 0.85 -10.58 24.46
C LEU A 94 0.96 -11.73 25.47
N GLN A 95 1.97 -11.65 26.33
CA GLN A 95 2.01 -12.34 27.62
C GLN A 95 2.39 -11.30 28.68
N THR A 96 1.41 -10.47 29.06
CA THR A 96 1.23 -9.99 30.43
C THR A 96 -0.20 -9.49 30.59
#